data_AF-A0A967LF96-F1
#
_entry.id   AF-A0A967LF96-F1
#
_cell.length_a   1.000
_cell.length_b   1.000
_cell.length_c   1.000
_cell.angle_alpha   90.00
_cell.angle_beta   90.00
_cell.angle_gamma   90.00
#
_symmetry.space_group_name_H-M   'P 1'
#
loop_
_entity.id
_entity.type
_entity.pdbx_description
1 polymer ?
#
loop_
_entity_poly.entity_id
_entity_poly.type
_entity_poly.pdbx_seq_one_letter_code
_entity_poly.pdbx_strand_id
1 'polypeptide(L)' 'MAHSTDPSWTPLFLTAGAIVLEEGGPLSHAAIVAREFGVPAVLNVADAMAVIADGEELIVDGTQGEVLRVGEQE' A
#
# COMPACT_ATOMS: atom_id res chain seq x y z
N MET A 1 1.88 4.77 3.73
CA MET A 1 1.93 3.46 4.41
C MET A 1 1.35 3.61 5.80
N ALA A 2 0.65 2.60 6.30
CA ALA A 2 0.05 2.59 7.64
C ALA A 2 -0.23 1.16 8.10
N HIS A 3 -0.44 0.96 9.40
CA HIS A 3 -0.81 -0.34 9.97
C HIS A 3 -2.20 -0.80 9.46
N SER A 4 -3.18 0.10 9.48
CA SER A 4 -4.55 -0.11 8.98
C SER A 4 -5.13 1.21 8.49
N THR A 5 -6.28 1.17 7.82
CA THR A 5 -6.94 2.35 7.24
C THR A 5 -8.21 2.73 7.98
N ASP A 6 -8.45 4.04 8.09
CA ASP A 6 -9.73 4.60 8.53
C ASP A 6 -10.54 5.11 7.32
N PRO A 7 -11.89 4.95 7.28
CA PRO A 7 -12.72 5.47 6.21
C PRO A 7 -12.59 6.98 5.96
N SER A 8 -12.20 7.77 6.96
CA SER A 8 -11.93 9.20 6.79
C SER A 8 -10.72 9.48 5.88
N TRP A 9 -9.89 8.48 5.60
CA TRP A 9 -8.68 8.61 4.77
C TRP A 9 -8.95 8.41 3.28
N THR A 10 -10.19 8.10 2.87
CA THR A 10 -10.57 7.94 1.45
C THR A 10 -10.07 9.09 0.56
N PRO A 11 -10.12 10.39 0.95
CA PRO A 11 -9.58 11.46 0.11
C PRO A 11 -8.07 11.36 -0.14
N LEU A 12 -7.30 10.75 0.77
CA LEU A 12 -5.85 10.60 0.61
C LEU A 12 -5.50 9.63 -0.52
N PHE A 13 -6.39 8.67 -0.83
CA PHE A 13 -6.18 7.68 -1.88
C PHE A 13 -6.11 8.35 -3.25
N LEU A 14 -6.82 9.47 -3.45
CA LEU A 14 -6.78 10.26 -4.69
C LEU A 14 -5.41 10.88 -4.97
N THR A 15 -4.59 11.05 -3.94
CA THR A 15 -3.25 11.65 -4.04
C THR A 15 -2.13 10.63 -3.85
N ALA A 16 -2.45 9.40 -3.45
CA ALA A 16 -1.47 8.36 -3.18
C ALA A 16 -1.02 7.71 -4.49
N GLY A 17 0.29 7.53 -4.67
CA GLY A 17 0.85 6.76 -5.79
C GLY A 17 0.67 5.25 -5.62
N ALA A 18 0.64 4.77 -4.38
CA ALA A 18 0.39 3.38 -4.02
C ALA A 18 -0.01 3.29 -2.53
N ILE A 19 -0.57 2.14 -2.14
CA ILE A 19 -1.01 1.86 -0.77
C ILE A 19 -0.35 0.57 -0.29
N VAL A 20 0.30 0.64 0.86
CA VAL A 20 0.90 -0.51 1.55
C VAL A 20 0.37 -0.53 2.98
N LEU A 21 -0.21 -1.66 3.37
CA LEU A 21 -0.82 -1.86 4.69
C LEU A 21 -0.37 -3.16 5.33
N GLU A 22 -0.12 -3.11 6.65
CA GLU A 22 0.25 -4.29 7.43
C GLU A 22 -0.96 -5.19 7.71
N GLU A 23 -2.15 -4.61 7.80
CA GLU A 23 -3.41 -5.33 7.98
C GLU A 23 -4.40 -5.07 6.83
N GLY A 24 -5.18 -6.09 6.52
CA GLY A 24 -6.29 -5.99 5.58
C GLY A 24 -6.35 -7.19 4.64
N GLY A 25 -7.57 -7.51 4.20
CA GLY A 25 -7.82 -8.55 3.21
C GLY A 25 -8.17 -7.97 1.84
N PRO A 26 -8.28 -8.83 0.81
CA PRO A 26 -8.67 -8.43 -0.55
C PRO A 26 -10.09 -7.85 -0.65
N LEU A 27 -10.93 -8.07 0.37
CA LEU A 27 -12.29 -7.53 0.49
C LEU A 27 -12.40 -6.41 1.54
N SER A 28 -11.28 -5.93 2.07
CA SER A 28 -11.27 -4.83 3.04
C SER A 28 -11.71 -3.51 2.40
N HIS A 29 -12.12 -2.55 3.24
CA HIS A 29 -12.44 -1.20 2.80
C HIS A 29 -11.30 -0.59 1.97
N ALA A 30 -10.06 -0.67 2.46
CA ALA A 30 -8.88 -0.20 1.74
C ALA A 30 -8.74 -0.83 0.35
N ALA A 31 -8.88 -2.16 0.26
CA ALA A 31 -8.73 -2.88 -1.00
C ALA A 31 -9.81 -2.48 -2.03
N ILE A 32 -11.05 -2.30 -1.58
CA ILE A 32 -12.16 -1.87 -2.44
C ILE A 32 -11.91 -0.45 -2.95
N VAL A 33 -11.63 0.49 -2.03
CA VAL A 33 -11.43 1.91 -2.36
C VAL A 33 -10.21 2.10 -3.25
N ALA A 34 -9.11 1.39 -3.01
CA ALA A 34 -7.93 1.43 -3.87
C ALA A 34 -8.25 1.01 -5.32
N ARG A 35 -9.05 -0.05 -5.49
CA ARG A 35 -9.48 -0.52 -6.82
C ARG A 35 -10.42 0.47 -7.51
N GLU A 36 -11.32 1.11 -6.77
CA GLU A 36 -12.22 2.13 -7.30
C GLU A 36 -11.45 3.35 -7.83
N PHE A 37 -10.36 3.72 -7.15
CA PHE A 37 -9.50 4.83 -7.57
C PHE A 37 -8.36 4.43 -8.52
N GLY A 38 -8.22 3.15 -8.85
CA GLY A 38 -7.14 2.67 -9.73
C GLY A 38 -5.74 2.80 -9.10
N VAL A 39 -5.65 2.82 -7.77
CA VAL A 39 -4.39 2.95 -7.03
C VAL A 39 -3.85 1.55 -6.72
N PRO A 40 -2.58 1.24 -7.05
CA PRO A 40 -1.95 -0.01 -6.65
C PRO A 40 -1.98 -0.18 -5.13
N ALA A 41 -2.42 -1.33 -4.64
CA ALA A 41 -2.49 -1.61 -3.22
C ALA A 41 -1.99 -3.02 -2.90
N VAL A 42 -1.11 -3.11 -1.91
CA VAL A 42 -0.66 -4.37 -1.31
C VAL A 42 -1.02 -4.32 0.18
N LEU A 43 -1.79 -5.31 0.62
CA LEU A 43 -2.25 -5.44 2.00
C LEU A 43 -1.61 -6.67 2.64
N ASN A 44 -1.63 -6.72 3.97
CA ASN A 44 -1.06 -7.81 4.74
C ASN A 44 0.47 -7.94 4.56
N VAL A 45 1.15 -6.80 4.43
CA VAL A 45 2.62 -6.73 4.37
C VAL A 45 3.16 -6.65 5.79
N ALA A 46 3.55 -7.79 6.35
CA ALA A 46 4.05 -7.86 7.72
C ALA A 46 5.25 -6.93 7.93
N ASP A 47 5.25 -6.23 9.07
CA ASP A 47 6.32 -5.34 9.52
C ASP A 47 6.68 -4.20 8.54
N ALA A 48 5.79 -3.86 7.59
CA ALA A 48 6.01 -2.82 6.59
C ALA A 48 6.47 -1.49 7.22
N MET A 49 5.84 -1.06 8.31
CA MET A 49 6.18 0.19 8.99
C MET A 49 7.52 0.14 9.72
N ALA A 50 8.03 -1.06 10.03
CA ALA A 50 9.33 -1.24 10.67
C ALA A 50 10.47 -1.36 9.65
N VAL A 51 10.19 -1.87 8.44
CA VAL A 51 11.21 -2.17 7.42
C VAL A 51 11.31 -1.13 6.31
N ILE A 52 10.27 -0.32 6.09
CA ILE A 52 10.25 0.75 5.09
C ILE A 52 10.37 2.09 5.81
N ALA A 53 11.35 2.90 5.43
CA ALA A 53 11.56 4.22 5.99
C ALA A 53 10.65 5.28 5.32
N ASP A 54 10.29 6.31 6.08
CA ASP A 54 9.60 7.47 5.51
C ASP A 54 10.47 8.15 4.44
N GLY A 55 9.86 8.43 3.28
CA GLY A 55 10.53 9.03 2.13
C GLY A 55 11.30 8.03 1.25
N GLU A 56 11.25 6.75 1.56
CA GLU A 56 11.84 5.69 0.72
C GLU A 56 11.05 5.49 -0.58
N GLU A 57 11.76 5.37 -1.71
CA GLU A 57 11.16 5.10 -3.01
C GLU A 57 10.96 3.59 -3.21
N LEU A 58 9.72 3.21 -3.50
CA LEU A 58 9.29 1.82 -3.67
C LEU A 58 8.55 1.63 -4.99
N ILE A 59 8.68 0.43 -5.55
CA ILE A 59 7.81 -0.09 -6.60
C ILE A 59 6.76 -0.97 -5.94
N VAL A 60 5.48 -0.68 -6.20
CA VAL A 60 4.36 -1.42 -5.64
C VAL A 60 3.56 -2.04 -6.78
N ASP A 61 3.51 -3.37 -6.83
CA ASP A 61 2.70 -4.14 -7.77
C ASP A 61 1.48 -4.71 -7.04
N GLY A 62 0.33 -4.04 -7.19
CA GLY A 62 -0.94 -4.51 -6.62
C GLY A 62 -1.54 -5.75 -7.31
N THR A 63 -0.99 -6.18 -8.45
CA THR A 63 -1.43 -7.39 -9.18
C THR A 63 -0.74 -8.63 -8.64
N GLN A 64 0.58 -8.56 -8.43
CA GLN A 64 1.38 -9.65 -7.85
C GLN A 64 1.35 -9.63 -6.32
N GLY A 65 1.01 -8.48 -5.72
CA GLY A 65 1.07 -8.31 -4.26
C GLY A 65 2.49 -8.06 -3.76
N GLU A 66 3.32 -7.39 -4.56
CA GLU A 66 4.76 -7.21 -4.29
C GLU A 66 5.10 -5.75 -4.00
N VAL A 67 6.05 -5.55 -3.09
CA VAL A 67 6.65 -4.26 -2.76
C VAL A 67 8.16 -4.42 -2.86
N LEU A 68 8.79 -3.65 -3.75
CA LEU A 68 10.21 -3.73 -4.09
C LEU A 68 10.88 -2.39 -3.84
N ARG A 69 12.13 -2.39 -3.36
CA ARG A 69 12.90 -1.15 -3.21
C ARG A 69 13.53 -0.70 -4.52
N VAL A 70 13.47 0.60 -4.81
CA VAL A 70 14.14 1.19 -5.97
C VAL A 70 15.65 1.24 -5.68
N GLY A 71 16.36 0.15 -5.97
CA GLY A 71 17.80 0.04 -5.72
C GLY A 71 18.28 -1.38 -5.43
N GLU A 72 17.37 -2.29 -5.10
CA GLU A 72 17.63 -3.73 -4.98
C GLU A 72 17.45 -4.39 -6.37
N GLN A 73 18.32 -4.03 -7.32
CA GLN A 73 18.57 -4.87 -8.50
C GLN A 73 20.01 -5.36 -8.41
N GLU A 74 20.18 -6.64 -8.05
CA GLU A 74 21.42 -7.39 -8.32
C GLU A 74 21.46 -7.85 -9.78
#